data_AF-A0A838F0T3-F1
#
_entry.id   AF-A0A838F0T3-F1
#
_cell.length_a   1.000
_cell.length_b   1.000
_cell.length_c   1.000
_cell.angle_alpha   90.00
_cell.angle_beta   90.00
_cell.angle_gamma   90.00
#
_symmetry.space_group_name_H-M   'P 1'
#
loop_
_entity.id
_entity.type
_entity.pdbx_description
1 polymer ?
#
loop_
_entity_poly.entity_id
_entity_poly.type
_entity_poly.pdbx_seq_one_letter_code
_entity_poly.pdbx_strand_id
1 'polypeptide(L)'
;MRTKKFAIVVVLGSLALSSCSMFQKGPASNASVATTSPTGQPQQPTVPQDVVNRYTSGWPDSSIQAAKTVLLKHGEPTESTPSMLVWRNVQPFKRITVYREEVTHRFPILHKDSIEHVVSYRIPVDKAAELTKFDGSVTFDRTKGELASRSNDESMNILALNLASDILNGKRDASSARTEYGKAAVDFLNGNKSVLTQNLQFIGQNNTADADLSTKINWAQSQEARPNNQSGKNPLLKQAQEEEIAE
;
A
#
# COMPACT_ATOMS: atom_id res chain seq x y z
N MET A 1 23.37 54.61 -7.41
CA MET A 1 23.90 53.72 -8.47
C MET A 1 22.72 53.25 -9.32
N ARG A 2 22.83 53.45 -10.65
CA ARG A 2 21.78 53.27 -11.65
C ARG A 2 21.40 51.79 -11.84
N THR A 3 20.11 51.50 -11.74
CA THR A 3 19.47 50.26 -12.19
C THR A 3 19.47 50.18 -13.72
N LYS A 4 20.07 49.12 -14.30
CA LYS A 4 19.94 48.79 -15.72
C LYS A 4 18.75 47.85 -15.91
N LYS A 5 17.72 48.32 -16.62
CA LYS A 5 16.62 47.50 -17.14
C LYS A 5 17.08 46.90 -18.47
N PHE A 6 17.00 45.58 -18.62
CA PHE A 6 17.12 44.91 -19.92
C PHE A 6 15.72 44.61 -20.44
N ALA A 7 15.38 45.23 -21.57
CA ALA A 7 14.23 44.88 -22.39
C ALA A 7 14.71 43.87 -23.43
N ILE A 8 14.06 42.70 -23.49
CA ILE A 8 14.23 41.74 -24.59
C ILE A 8 12.95 41.80 -25.42
N VAL A 9 13.12 42.25 -26.66
CA VAL A 9 12.15 42.21 -27.75
C VAL A 9 12.31 40.85 -28.43
N VAL A 10 11.24 40.05 -28.52
CA VAL A 10 11.17 38.90 -29.43
C VAL A 10 10.08 39.18 -30.45
N VAL A 11 10.51 39.17 -31.70
CA VAL A 11 9.74 39.47 -32.90
C VAL A 11 8.94 38.24 -33.34
N LEU A 12 7.69 38.48 -33.73
CA LEU A 12 6.77 37.53 -34.37
C LEU A 12 7.33 37.01 -35.70
N GLY A 13 7.24 35.69 -35.90
CA GLY A 13 7.43 35.04 -37.20
C GLY A 13 6.25 34.12 -37.50
N SER A 14 5.28 34.64 -38.25
CA SER A 14 4.15 33.89 -38.82
C SER A 14 4.58 33.28 -40.15
N LEU A 15 4.38 31.97 -40.35
CA LEU A 15 4.43 31.34 -41.66
C LEU A 15 3.17 30.49 -41.85
N ALA A 16 2.25 31.05 -42.64
CA ALA A 16 1.12 30.35 -43.19
C ALA A 16 1.54 29.67 -44.50
N LEU A 17 1.19 28.40 -44.67
CA LEU A 17 1.11 27.76 -45.98
C LEU A 17 -0.26 27.11 -46.12
N SER A 18 -1.06 27.74 -46.98
CA SER A 18 -2.27 27.20 -47.58
C SER A 18 -1.89 26.24 -48.70
N SER A 19 -2.54 25.08 -48.74
CA SER A 19 -2.79 24.38 -50.00
C SER A 19 -4.08 23.55 -49.89
N CYS A 20 -5.08 24.00 -50.64
CA CYS A 20 -6.32 23.28 -50.90
C CYS A 20 -6.05 22.08 -51.82
N SER A 21 -6.75 20.96 -51.60
CA SER A 21 -7.27 20.13 -52.69
C SER A 21 -8.47 19.31 -52.18
N MET A 22 -9.66 19.67 -52.66
CA MET A 22 -10.83 18.81 -52.64
C MET A 22 -10.73 17.84 -53.83
N PHE A 23 -10.93 16.53 -53.63
CA PHE A 23 -11.46 15.65 -54.68
C PHE A 23 -12.21 14.44 -54.08
N GLN A 24 -13.53 14.49 -54.27
CA GLN A 24 -14.55 13.45 -54.52
C GLN A 24 -14.60 12.11 -53.76
N LYS A 25 -15.85 11.83 -53.32
CA LYS A 25 -16.37 10.60 -52.72
C LYS A 25 -17.02 9.74 -53.83
N GLY A 26 -16.69 8.44 -53.88
CA GLY A 26 -17.38 7.41 -54.65
C GLY A 26 -17.07 6.01 -54.06
N PRO A 27 -18.01 5.05 -54.03
CA PRO A 27 -17.90 3.85 -53.20
C PRO A 27 -17.38 2.62 -53.99
N ALA A 28 -16.64 1.73 -53.32
CA ALA A 28 -16.86 0.27 -53.30
C ALA A 28 -15.63 -0.54 -52.85
N SER A 29 -15.94 -1.58 -52.07
CA SER A 29 -15.28 -2.88 -51.95
C SER A 29 -14.09 -3.06 -51.00
N ASN A 30 -14.25 -4.11 -50.19
CA ASN A 30 -13.31 -4.66 -49.23
C ASN A 30 -12.03 -5.16 -49.90
N ALA A 31 -10.88 -4.73 -49.38
CA ALA A 31 -9.67 -5.53 -49.38
C ALA A 31 -8.87 -5.19 -48.12
N SER A 32 -8.78 -6.20 -47.25
CA SER A 32 -7.87 -6.27 -46.11
C SER A 32 -6.42 -6.00 -46.54
N VAL A 33 -5.84 -4.92 -46.01
CA VAL A 33 -4.39 -4.71 -46.01
C VAL A 33 -3.97 -4.52 -44.56
N ALA A 34 -3.35 -5.55 -44.01
CA ALA A 34 -2.60 -5.46 -42.78
C ALA A 34 -1.41 -4.53 -43.02
N THR A 35 -1.50 -3.29 -42.53
CA THR A 35 -0.37 -2.38 -42.44
C THR A 35 0.35 -2.65 -41.13
N THR A 36 1.34 -3.52 -41.16
CA THR A 36 2.32 -3.66 -40.08
C THR A 36 3.27 -2.46 -40.11
N SER A 37 3.15 -1.57 -39.13
CA SER A 37 4.19 -0.57 -38.82
C SER A 37 5.33 -1.24 -38.03
N PRO A 38 6.61 -1.12 -38.44
CA PRO A 38 7.73 -1.66 -37.69
C PRO A 38 8.27 -0.59 -36.73
N THR A 39 7.69 -0.49 -35.54
CA THR A 39 8.33 0.20 -34.40
C THR A 39 8.13 -0.68 -33.16
N GLY A 40 8.84 -1.81 -33.13
CA GLY A 40 8.83 -2.76 -32.02
C GLY A 40 9.60 -2.23 -30.81
N GLN A 41 9.04 -1.25 -30.10
CA GLN A 41 9.30 -1.15 -28.67
C GLN A 41 8.62 -2.37 -28.02
N PRO A 42 9.29 -3.13 -27.14
CA PRO A 42 8.64 -4.23 -26.42
C PRO A 42 7.39 -3.68 -25.73
N GLN A 43 6.21 -4.22 -26.07
CA GLN A 43 4.98 -3.88 -25.36
C GLN A 43 5.19 -4.27 -23.89
N GLN A 44 5.08 -3.30 -22.98
CA GLN A 44 5.16 -3.58 -21.56
C GLN A 44 4.09 -4.61 -21.19
N PRO A 45 4.37 -5.53 -20.25
CA PRO A 45 3.37 -6.46 -19.77
C PRO A 45 2.13 -5.70 -19.29
N THR A 46 0.94 -6.10 -19.71
CA THR A 46 -0.33 -5.53 -19.26
C THR A 46 -1.26 -6.66 -18.82
N VAL A 47 -2.07 -6.39 -17.79
CA VAL A 47 -3.16 -7.30 -17.38
C VAL A 47 -4.36 -7.05 -18.30
N PRO A 48 -4.95 -8.08 -18.92
CA PRO A 48 -6.18 -7.95 -19.69
C PRO A 48 -7.31 -7.28 -18.90
N GLN A 49 -8.07 -6.38 -19.55
CA GLN A 49 -9.08 -5.57 -18.86
C GLN A 49 -10.26 -6.41 -18.32
N ASP A 50 -10.60 -7.50 -18.98
CA ASP A 50 -11.60 -8.47 -18.54
C ASP A 50 -11.18 -9.15 -17.22
N VAL A 51 -9.90 -9.46 -17.05
CA VAL A 51 -9.35 -9.98 -15.78
C VAL A 51 -9.49 -8.96 -14.66
N VAL A 52 -9.19 -7.68 -14.93
CA VAL A 52 -9.39 -6.61 -13.94
C VAL A 52 -10.87 -6.47 -13.58
N ASN A 53 -11.74 -6.37 -14.60
CA ASN A 53 -13.18 -6.19 -14.41
C ASN A 53 -13.85 -7.35 -13.66
N ARG A 54 -13.35 -8.59 -13.86
CA ARG A 54 -13.80 -9.77 -13.10
C ARG A 54 -13.68 -9.57 -11.60
N TYR A 55 -12.63 -8.87 -11.15
CA TYR A 55 -12.35 -8.68 -9.73
C TYR A 55 -12.89 -7.37 -9.15
N THR A 56 -12.95 -6.30 -9.94
CA THR A 56 -13.16 -4.94 -9.42
C THR A 56 -14.37 -4.21 -10.01
N SER A 57 -15.32 -4.94 -10.60
CA SER A 57 -16.55 -4.34 -11.11
C SER A 57 -17.28 -3.54 -10.01
N GLY A 58 -17.51 -2.25 -10.27
CA GLY A 58 -18.17 -1.34 -9.33
C GLY A 58 -17.29 -0.82 -8.17
N TRP A 59 -15.97 -1.00 -8.25
CA TRP A 59 -15.01 -0.40 -7.32
C TRP A 59 -14.66 1.04 -7.74
N PRO A 60 -14.17 1.89 -6.82
CA PRO A 60 -13.63 3.21 -7.17
C PRO A 60 -12.38 3.11 -8.07
N ASP A 61 -12.17 4.09 -8.94
CA ASP A 61 -11.06 4.10 -9.91
C ASP A 61 -9.69 3.91 -9.27
N SER A 62 -9.43 4.56 -8.13
CA SER A 62 -8.19 4.43 -7.35
C SER A 62 -7.92 2.98 -6.94
N SER A 63 -8.97 2.26 -6.52
CA SER A 63 -8.90 0.88 -6.07
C SER A 63 -8.78 -0.07 -7.26
N ILE A 64 -9.42 0.25 -8.40
CA ILE A 64 -9.21 -0.48 -9.66
C ILE A 64 -7.76 -0.35 -10.12
N GLN A 65 -7.15 0.84 -10.05
CA GLN A 65 -5.75 1.01 -10.43
C GLN A 65 -4.81 0.24 -9.49
N ALA A 66 -5.03 0.30 -8.18
CA ALA A 66 -4.25 -0.49 -7.23
C ALA A 66 -4.39 -2.00 -7.46
N ALA A 67 -5.61 -2.50 -7.73
CA ALA A 67 -5.81 -3.91 -8.07
C ALA A 67 -5.06 -4.29 -9.35
N LYS A 68 -5.11 -3.42 -10.37
CA LYS A 68 -4.41 -3.65 -11.64
C LYS A 68 -2.90 -3.73 -11.45
N THR A 69 -2.29 -2.87 -10.63
CA THR A 69 -0.84 -2.91 -10.38
C THR A 69 -0.42 -4.16 -9.62
N VAL A 70 -1.20 -4.59 -8.62
CA VAL A 70 -0.93 -5.84 -7.88
C VAL A 70 -1.12 -7.07 -8.76
N LEU A 71 -2.20 -7.14 -9.54
CA LEU A 71 -2.44 -8.22 -10.51
C LEU A 71 -1.29 -8.32 -11.51
N LEU A 72 -0.78 -7.19 -12.00
CA LEU A 72 0.33 -7.16 -12.95
C LEU A 72 1.61 -7.72 -12.34
N LYS A 73 1.88 -7.39 -11.08
CA LYS A 73 3.13 -7.74 -10.40
C LYS A 73 3.11 -9.15 -9.81
N HIS A 74 1.98 -9.56 -9.23
CA HIS A 74 1.87 -10.74 -8.36
C HIS A 74 0.89 -11.80 -8.89
N GLY A 75 0.22 -11.56 -10.02
CA GLY A 75 -0.76 -12.48 -10.58
C GLY A 75 -2.12 -12.43 -9.87
N GLU A 76 -2.92 -13.49 -10.03
CA GLU A 76 -4.27 -13.55 -9.44
C GLU A 76 -4.26 -13.65 -7.91
N PRO A 77 -5.25 -13.06 -7.21
CA PRO A 77 -5.35 -13.13 -5.77
C PRO A 77 -5.64 -14.56 -5.29
N THR A 78 -5.15 -14.89 -4.08
CA THR A 78 -5.44 -16.16 -3.41
C THR A 78 -6.89 -16.20 -2.90
N GLU A 79 -7.41 -15.05 -2.47
CA GLU A 79 -8.80 -14.90 -2.02
C GLU A 79 -9.41 -13.65 -2.66
N SER A 80 -10.67 -13.77 -3.09
CA SER A 80 -11.41 -12.66 -3.68
C SER A 80 -12.80 -12.57 -3.06
N THR A 81 -13.17 -11.38 -2.65
CA THR A 81 -14.51 -11.05 -2.12
C THR A 81 -15.00 -9.77 -2.79
N PRO A 82 -16.29 -9.40 -2.66
CA PRO A 82 -16.79 -8.15 -3.23
C PRO A 82 -16.10 -6.88 -2.71
N SER A 83 -15.44 -6.94 -1.54
CA SER A 83 -14.84 -5.79 -0.86
C SER A 83 -13.31 -5.81 -0.80
N MET A 84 -12.66 -6.94 -1.09
CA MET A 84 -11.20 -7.08 -1.03
C MET A 84 -10.66 -8.21 -1.90
N LEU A 85 -9.44 -8.03 -2.38
CA LEU A 85 -8.59 -9.03 -3.03
C LEU A 85 -7.37 -9.26 -2.14
N VAL A 86 -7.04 -10.52 -1.86
CA VAL A 86 -5.96 -10.89 -0.94
C VAL A 86 -4.98 -11.84 -1.60
N TRP A 87 -3.70 -11.51 -1.50
CA TRP A 87 -2.58 -12.39 -1.83
C TRP A 87 -1.91 -12.82 -0.54
N ARG A 88 -1.71 -14.13 -0.34
CA ARG A 88 -1.02 -14.68 0.82
C ARG A 88 0.34 -15.23 0.45
N ASN A 89 1.29 -15.12 1.38
CA ASN A 89 2.61 -15.73 1.28
C ASN A 89 3.41 -15.30 0.02
N VAL A 90 3.23 -14.06 -0.42
CA VAL A 90 3.94 -13.48 -1.57
C VAL A 90 5.17 -12.73 -1.09
N GLN A 91 6.33 -13.38 -1.15
CA GLN A 91 7.57 -12.84 -0.60
C GLN A 91 7.92 -11.46 -1.19
N PRO A 92 8.37 -10.50 -0.37
CA PRO A 92 8.67 -10.62 1.07
C PRO A 92 7.46 -10.39 1.99
N PHE A 93 6.27 -10.20 1.43
CA PHE A 93 5.06 -9.89 2.17
C PHE A 93 4.38 -11.16 2.69
N LYS A 94 3.92 -11.09 3.94
CA LYS A 94 3.03 -12.10 4.50
C LYS A 94 1.66 -12.06 3.82
N ARG A 95 1.19 -10.83 3.54
CA ARG A 95 -0.11 -10.56 2.93
C ARG A 95 -0.08 -9.23 2.17
N ILE A 96 -0.72 -9.23 1.00
CA ILE A 96 -1.09 -8.02 0.26
C ILE A 96 -2.60 -8.01 0.18
N THR A 97 -3.24 -6.89 0.54
CA THR A 97 -4.69 -6.73 0.44
C THR A 97 -5.00 -5.48 -0.36
N VAL A 98 -5.80 -5.61 -1.42
CA VAL A 98 -6.41 -4.46 -2.10
C VAL A 98 -7.86 -4.38 -1.68
N TYR A 99 -8.29 -3.21 -1.24
CA TYR A 99 -9.64 -2.93 -0.74
C TYR A 99 -10.46 -2.17 -1.78
N ARG A 100 -11.77 -2.44 -1.81
CA ARG A 100 -12.74 -1.63 -2.53
C ARG A 100 -12.90 -0.24 -1.90
N GLU A 101 -12.97 -0.21 -0.58
CA GLU A 101 -13.15 1.02 0.18
C GLU A 101 -11.80 1.71 0.38
N GLU A 102 -11.71 2.91 -0.17
CA GLU A 102 -10.55 3.78 -0.03
C GLU A 102 -10.63 4.67 1.22
N VAL A 103 -9.50 4.86 1.89
CA VAL A 103 -9.39 5.77 3.03
C VAL A 103 -8.60 7.00 2.61
N THR A 104 -9.08 8.20 2.96
CA THR A 104 -8.37 9.44 2.60
C THR A 104 -7.18 9.65 3.53
N HIS A 105 -5.99 9.73 2.95
CA HIS A 105 -4.75 9.98 3.68
C HIS A 105 -4.07 11.24 3.15
N ARG A 106 -3.54 12.08 4.06
CA ARG A 106 -3.00 13.41 3.73
C ARG A 106 -1.49 13.51 3.82
N PHE A 107 -0.82 12.48 4.33
CA PHE A 107 0.61 12.45 4.45
C PHE A 107 1.21 11.48 3.43
N PRO A 108 2.34 11.80 2.78
CA PRO A 108 2.99 13.11 2.74
C PRO A 108 2.23 14.11 1.85
N ILE A 109 1.36 13.59 0.97
CA ILE A 109 0.46 14.33 0.09
C ILE A 109 -0.93 13.67 0.13
N LEU A 110 -1.94 14.40 -0.31
CA LEU A 110 -3.32 13.89 -0.37
C LEU A 110 -3.42 12.73 -1.38
N HIS A 111 -3.84 11.56 -0.89
CA HIS A 111 -4.13 10.38 -1.69
C HIS A 111 -5.18 9.48 -1.01
N LYS A 112 -5.41 8.30 -1.60
CA LYS A 112 -6.47 7.36 -1.24
C LYS A 112 -5.90 5.97 -1.00
N ASP A 113 -5.91 5.51 0.24
CA ASP A 113 -5.33 4.25 0.64
C ASP A 113 -6.25 3.09 0.26
N SER A 114 -5.82 2.31 -0.74
CA SER A 114 -6.57 1.17 -1.28
C SER A 114 -5.78 -0.13 -1.22
N ILE A 115 -4.47 -0.09 -0.92
CA ILE A 115 -3.59 -1.25 -0.85
C ILE A 115 -2.82 -1.30 0.47
N GLU A 116 -2.80 -2.47 1.09
CA GLU A 116 -2.08 -2.79 2.32
C GLU A 116 -1.03 -3.87 2.07
N HIS A 117 0.16 -3.67 2.62
CA HIS A 117 1.22 -4.67 2.68
C HIS A 117 1.53 -5.01 4.13
N VAL A 118 1.61 -6.30 4.43
CA VAL A 118 1.88 -6.82 5.76
C VAL A 118 3.13 -7.67 5.74
N VAL A 119 4.01 -7.44 6.71
CA VAL A 119 5.24 -8.21 6.93
C VAL A 119 5.25 -8.80 8.35
N SER A 120 5.95 -9.91 8.53
CA SER A 120 6.29 -10.40 9.86
C SER A 120 7.36 -9.49 10.47
N TYR A 121 7.04 -8.82 11.57
CA TYR A 121 7.97 -7.92 12.26
C TYR A 121 7.65 -7.85 13.77
N ARG A 122 8.64 -8.11 14.63
CA ARG A 122 8.49 -7.97 16.09
C ARG A 122 8.52 -6.49 16.47
N ILE A 123 7.52 -6.02 17.19
CA ILE A 123 7.43 -4.62 17.64
C ILE A 123 7.91 -4.50 19.08
N PRO A 124 9.02 -3.79 19.37
CA PRO A 124 9.40 -3.47 20.73
C PRO A 124 8.37 -2.52 21.37
N VAL A 125 7.89 -2.87 22.57
CA VAL A 125 6.83 -2.13 23.27
C VAL A 125 7.25 -0.68 23.55
N ASP A 126 8.52 -0.45 23.88
CA ASP A 126 9.09 0.88 24.12
C ASP A 126 9.17 1.76 22.86
N LYS A 127 9.00 1.18 21.67
CA LYS A 127 9.02 1.89 20.39
C LYS A 127 7.64 2.06 19.75
N ALA A 128 6.62 1.39 20.27
CA ALA A 128 5.25 1.45 19.73
C ALA A 128 4.73 2.89 19.62
N ALA A 129 4.95 3.71 20.66
CA ALA A 129 4.52 5.11 20.67
C ALA A 129 5.29 6.00 19.68
N GLU A 130 6.51 5.63 19.30
CA GLU A 130 7.24 6.38 18.28
C GLU A 130 6.76 6.02 16.88
N LEU A 131 6.42 4.76 16.65
CA LEU A 131 5.83 4.30 15.40
C LEU A 131 4.47 4.98 15.12
N THR A 132 3.61 5.16 16.14
CA THR A 132 2.32 5.83 15.96
C THR A 132 2.42 7.32 15.63
N LYS A 133 3.55 7.97 15.95
CA LYS A 133 3.81 9.37 15.56
C LYS A 133 4.28 9.50 14.12
N PHE A 134 4.76 8.42 13.50
CA PHE A 134 5.36 8.45 12.18
C PHE A 134 4.33 8.60 11.06
N ASP A 135 3.40 7.65 10.93
CA ASP A 135 2.42 7.64 9.85
C ASP A 135 1.13 6.95 10.34
N GLY A 136 -0.02 7.58 10.09
CA GLY A 136 -1.33 7.04 10.49
C GLY A 136 -1.75 5.80 9.68
N SER A 137 -1.14 5.59 8.52
CA SER A 137 -1.36 4.41 7.68
C SER A 137 -0.36 3.29 7.92
N VAL A 138 0.58 3.47 8.86
CA VAL A 138 1.40 2.39 9.41
C VAL A 138 0.73 1.83 10.66
N THR A 139 0.40 0.56 10.63
CA THR A 139 -0.27 -0.14 11.74
C THR A 139 0.52 -1.36 12.14
N PHE A 140 0.33 -1.82 13.37
CA PHE A 140 0.96 -3.05 13.84
C PHE A 140 0.00 -3.88 14.70
N ASP A 141 0.19 -5.19 14.66
CA ASP A 141 -0.46 -6.17 15.53
C ASP A 141 0.65 -6.92 16.26
N ARG A 142 0.91 -6.52 17.51
CA ARG A 142 1.98 -7.09 18.33
C ARG A 142 1.75 -8.58 18.60
N THR A 143 0.51 -8.96 18.88
CA THR A 143 0.12 -10.35 19.12
C THR A 143 0.42 -11.25 17.94
N LYS A 144 0.09 -10.82 16.72
CA LYS A 144 0.42 -11.58 15.50
C LYS A 144 1.85 -11.39 15.01
N GLY A 145 2.57 -10.41 15.56
CA GLY A 145 3.90 -10.01 15.10
C GLY A 145 3.87 -9.46 13.68
N GLU A 146 2.88 -8.62 13.38
CA GLU A 146 2.66 -8.03 12.05
C GLU A 146 2.92 -6.52 12.08
N LEU A 147 3.64 -6.03 11.07
CA LEU A 147 3.74 -4.62 10.73
C LEU A 147 3.12 -4.43 9.33
N ALA A 148 2.30 -3.41 9.18
CA ALA A 148 1.58 -3.13 7.95
C ALA A 148 1.69 -1.66 7.56
N SER A 149 1.60 -1.41 6.25
CA SER A 149 1.46 -0.07 5.69
C SER A 149 0.33 -0.06 4.67
N ARG A 150 -0.44 1.04 4.65
CA ARG A 150 -1.47 1.32 3.65
C ARG A 150 -1.13 2.55 2.81
N SER A 151 -1.44 2.48 1.51
CA SER A 151 -1.27 3.58 0.55
C SER A 151 -2.08 3.30 -0.71
N ASN A 152 -1.90 4.07 -1.78
CA ASN A 152 -2.39 3.79 -3.14
C ASN A 152 -1.36 3.04 -4.00
N ASP A 153 -0.14 2.88 -3.51
CA ASP A 153 0.99 2.32 -4.27
C ASP A 153 1.87 1.40 -3.39
N GLU A 154 2.33 0.28 -3.96
CA GLU A 154 3.19 -0.68 -3.27
C GLU A 154 4.56 -0.09 -2.91
N SER A 155 5.17 0.71 -3.78
CA SER A 155 6.46 1.34 -3.51
C SER A 155 6.40 2.30 -2.32
N MET A 156 5.27 2.98 -2.13
CA MET A 156 5.03 3.84 -0.97
C MET A 156 4.86 3.02 0.31
N ASN A 157 4.18 1.89 0.25
CA ASN A 157 4.11 0.95 1.37
C ASN A 157 5.50 0.37 1.73
N ILE A 158 6.32 0.01 0.74
CA ILE A 158 7.70 -0.46 0.98
C ILE A 158 8.53 0.63 1.67
N LEU A 159 8.43 1.89 1.23
CA LEU A 159 9.10 3.03 1.85
C LEU A 159 8.65 3.20 3.31
N ALA A 160 7.35 3.18 3.58
CA ALA A 160 6.80 3.28 4.94
C ALA A 160 7.35 2.17 5.85
N LEU A 161 7.33 0.91 5.39
CA LEU A 161 7.82 -0.24 6.15
C LEU A 161 9.32 -0.15 6.44
N ASN A 162 10.11 0.35 5.49
CA ASN A 162 11.54 0.59 5.69
C ASN A 162 11.81 1.64 6.76
N LEU A 163 11.10 2.78 6.71
CA LEU A 163 11.25 3.85 7.68
C LEU A 163 10.72 3.46 9.07
N ALA A 164 9.63 2.68 9.12
CA ALA A 164 9.14 2.06 10.35
C ALA A 164 10.20 1.14 10.97
N SER A 165 10.84 0.28 10.17
CA SER A 165 11.95 -0.56 10.63
C SER A 165 13.11 0.29 11.17
N ASP A 166 13.48 1.39 10.53
CA ASP A 166 14.53 2.27 11.05
C ASP A 166 14.17 2.90 12.40
N ILE A 167 12.89 3.27 12.62
CA ILE A 167 12.41 3.77 13.92
C ILE A 167 12.51 2.69 14.99
N LEU A 168 12.02 1.49 14.68
CA LEU A 168 12.00 0.35 15.62
C LEU A 168 13.42 -0.07 16.03
N ASN A 169 14.41 0.12 15.14
CA ASN A 169 15.82 -0.13 15.42
C ASN A 169 16.58 1.09 15.97
N GLY A 170 15.90 2.20 16.24
CA GLY A 170 16.51 3.41 16.79
C GLY A 170 17.47 4.15 15.85
N LYS A 171 17.43 3.85 14.55
CA LYS A 171 18.25 4.54 13.53
C LYS A 171 17.72 5.94 13.21
N ARG A 172 16.43 6.18 13.45
CA ARG A 172 15.76 7.46 13.24
C ARG A 172 14.59 7.64 14.22
N ASP A 173 14.15 8.88 14.39
CA ASP A 173 12.90 9.21 15.08
C ASP A 173 11.74 9.40 14.09
N ALA A 174 10.51 9.56 14.60
CA ALA A 174 9.33 9.74 13.75
C ALA A 174 9.40 11.01 12.89
N SER A 175 9.94 12.11 13.42
CA SER A 175 10.00 13.40 12.70
C SER A 175 10.94 13.34 11.48
N SER A 176 12.13 12.77 11.66
CA SER A 176 13.10 12.55 10.60
C SER A 176 12.60 11.51 9.59
N ALA A 177 11.89 10.46 10.04
CA ALA A 177 11.23 9.51 9.16
C ALA A 177 10.16 10.20 8.28
N ARG A 178 9.32 11.06 8.85
CA ARG A 178 8.31 11.82 8.07
C ARG A 178 8.93 12.69 7.00
N THR A 179 10.03 13.36 7.35
CA THR A 179 10.79 14.20 6.40
C THR A 179 11.39 13.37 5.28
N GLU A 180 12.01 12.23 5.61
CA GLU A 180 12.60 11.32 4.63
C GLU A 180 11.55 10.72 3.69
N TYR A 181 10.40 10.31 4.23
CA TYR A 181 9.29 9.84 3.44
C TYR A 181 8.86 10.89 2.41
N GLY A 182 8.65 12.14 2.86
CA GLY A 182 8.24 13.23 1.98
C GLY A 182 9.22 13.48 0.83
N LYS A 183 10.53 13.46 1.11
CA LYS A 183 11.57 13.60 0.08
C LYS A 183 11.54 12.44 -0.92
N ALA A 184 11.55 11.22 -0.43
CA ALA A 184 11.54 10.03 -1.27
C ALA A 184 10.24 9.91 -2.10
N ALA A 185 9.11 10.36 -1.58
CA ALA A 185 7.85 10.43 -2.32
C ALA A 185 7.90 11.46 -3.46
N VAL A 186 8.49 12.64 -3.23
CA VAL A 186 8.70 13.64 -4.30
C VAL A 186 9.62 13.08 -5.38
N ASP A 187 10.72 12.44 -5.00
CA ASP A 187 11.64 11.81 -5.95
C ASP A 187 10.93 10.72 -6.77
N PHE A 188 10.15 9.86 -6.12
CA PHE A 188 9.37 8.83 -6.78
C PHE A 188 8.39 9.40 -7.81
N LEU A 189 7.67 10.49 -7.46
CA LEU A 189 6.75 11.17 -8.37
C LEU A 189 7.46 11.81 -9.57
N ASN A 190 8.72 12.22 -9.40
CA ASN A 190 9.57 12.70 -10.48
C ASN A 190 10.19 11.57 -11.32
N GLY A 191 9.83 10.31 -11.05
CA GLY A 191 10.33 9.13 -11.75
C GLY A 191 11.64 8.56 -11.17
N ASN A 192 12.18 9.17 -10.12
CA ASN A 192 13.41 8.72 -9.46
C ASN A 192 13.08 7.67 -8.40
N LYS A 193 13.19 6.38 -8.78
CA LYS A 193 12.97 5.27 -7.85
C LYS A 193 14.23 5.02 -7.02
N SER A 194 14.11 5.06 -5.70
CA SER A 194 15.19 4.71 -4.78
C SER A 194 15.12 3.24 -4.37
N VAL A 195 16.19 2.72 -3.76
CA VAL A 195 16.19 1.38 -3.18
C VAL A 195 15.12 1.26 -2.07
N LEU A 196 14.87 2.32 -1.31
CA LEU A 196 13.85 2.37 -0.26
C LEU A 196 12.41 2.23 -0.78
N THR A 197 12.16 2.58 -2.04
CA THR A 197 10.84 2.44 -2.69
C THR A 197 10.67 1.13 -3.44
N GLN A 198 11.75 0.35 -3.61
CA GLN A 198 11.74 -0.84 -4.47
C GLN A 198 11.86 -2.14 -3.67
N ASN A 199 12.62 -2.12 -2.57
CA ASN A 199 12.90 -3.31 -1.79
C ASN A 199 12.77 -3.02 -0.30
N LEU A 200 12.33 -4.01 0.48
CA LEU A 200 12.50 -3.98 1.93
C LEU A 200 14.01 -4.03 2.25
N GLN A 201 14.46 -3.17 3.15
CA GLN A 201 15.85 -3.04 3.59
C GLN A 201 16.16 -3.86 4.85
N PHE A 202 15.22 -4.69 5.25
CA PHE A 202 15.36 -5.64 6.34
C PHE A 202 14.97 -7.02 5.84
N ILE A 203 15.59 -8.04 6.43
CA ILE A 203 15.27 -9.44 6.15
C ILE A 203 13.97 -9.77 6.89
N GLY A 204 13.08 -10.53 6.25
CA GLY A 204 11.88 -11.05 6.89
C GLY A 204 12.22 -11.77 8.19
N GLN A 205 11.49 -11.44 9.25
CA GLN A 205 11.69 -12.03 10.57
C GLN A 205 10.82 -13.28 10.76
N ASN A 206 11.33 -14.25 11.51
CA ASN A 206 10.56 -15.41 11.98
C ASN A 206 10.20 -15.24 13.45
N ASN A 207 9.14 -15.92 13.91
CA ASN A 207 8.70 -15.90 15.32
C ASN A 207 8.49 -14.49 15.90
N THR A 208 7.84 -13.62 15.12
CA THR A 208 7.63 -12.21 15.48
C THR A 208 6.47 -11.97 16.43
N ALA A 209 5.60 -12.97 16.61
CA ALA A 209 4.45 -12.90 17.49
C ALA A 209 4.87 -12.61 18.94
N ASP A 210 4.06 -11.83 19.63
CA ASP A 210 4.21 -11.48 21.03
C ASP A 210 2.85 -11.64 21.73
N ALA A 211 2.61 -12.80 22.33
CA ALA A 211 1.32 -13.17 22.90
C ALA A 211 0.83 -12.25 24.05
N ASP A 212 1.65 -11.27 24.45
CA ASP A 212 1.53 -10.51 25.68
C ASP A 212 1.73 -11.39 26.91
N LEU A 213 1.75 -10.76 28.08
CA LEU A 213 1.81 -11.47 29.36
C LEU A 213 0.43 -11.44 30.01
N SER A 214 -0.02 -12.60 30.48
CA SER A 214 -1.16 -12.65 31.40
C SER A 214 -0.82 -11.83 32.65
N THR A 215 -1.81 -11.06 33.12
CA THR A 215 -1.74 -10.49 34.47
C THR A 215 -2.30 -11.53 35.41
N LYS A 216 -1.64 -11.80 36.54
CA LYS A 216 -2.17 -12.69 37.58
C LYS A 216 -3.51 -12.13 38.09
N ILE A 217 -4.62 -12.65 37.59
CA ILE A 217 -5.94 -12.30 38.06
C ILE A 217 -6.21 -13.18 39.28
N ASN A 218 -6.60 -12.56 40.41
CA ASN A 218 -7.12 -13.33 41.53
C ASN A 218 -8.51 -13.84 41.18
N TRP A 219 -8.55 -15.02 40.55
CA TRP A 219 -9.79 -15.66 40.12
C TRP A 219 -10.78 -15.90 41.29
N ALA A 220 -10.31 -16.06 42.53
CA ALA A 220 -11.17 -16.26 43.70
C ALA A 220 -12.05 -15.04 44.01
N GLN A 221 -11.50 -13.82 43.93
CA GLN A 221 -12.27 -12.58 44.16
C GLN A 221 -13.29 -12.29 43.04
N SER A 222 -13.03 -12.75 41.82
CA SER A 222 -13.97 -12.61 40.69
C SER A 222 -15.23 -13.46 40.87
N GLN A 223 -15.18 -14.51 41.70
CA GLN A 223 -16.32 -15.39 41.97
C GLN A 223 -17.21 -14.88 43.11
N GLU A 224 -16.66 -14.19 44.11
CA GLU A 224 -17.42 -13.65 45.25
C GLU A 224 -18.37 -12.50 44.87
N ALA A 225 -18.11 -11.80 43.76
CA ALA A 225 -18.92 -10.66 43.30
C ALA A 225 -20.22 -11.04 42.56
N ARG A 226 -20.56 -12.33 42.42
CA ARG A 226 -21.79 -12.77 41.75
C ARG A 226 -22.75 -13.46 42.72
N PRO A 227 -23.81 -12.77 43.21
CA PRO A 227 -24.87 -13.46 43.93
C PRO A 227 -25.60 -14.39 42.95
N ASN A 228 -25.71 -15.67 43.31
CA ASN A 228 -26.29 -16.81 42.58
C ASN A 228 -25.42 -17.52 41.51
N ASN A 229 -24.69 -18.54 41.99
CA ASN A 229 -24.65 -19.91 41.45
C ASN A 229 -24.57 -20.11 39.91
N GLN A 230 -23.69 -19.37 39.24
CA GLN A 230 -23.33 -19.62 37.83
C GLN A 230 -21.81 -19.67 37.58
N SER A 231 -20.97 -19.58 38.62
CA SER A 231 -19.53 -19.42 38.44
C SER A 231 -18.80 -20.66 37.87
N GLY A 232 -19.46 -21.82 37.83
CA GLY A 232 -18.98 -23.03 37.14
C GLY A 232 -19.55 -23.27 35.74
N LYS A 233 -20.35 -22.35 35.18
CA LYS A 233 -21.12 -22.60 33.94
C LYS A 233 -20.66 -21.85 32.71
N ASN A 234 -19.59 -21.04 32.77
CA ASN A 234 -19.05 -20.41 31.57
C ASN A 234 -17.84 -21.21 31.06
N PRO A 235 -17.97 -21.98 29.97
CA PRO A 235 -16.89 -22.82 29.45
C PRO A 235 -15.64 -22.01 29.07
N LEU A 236 -15.81 -20.75 28.64
CA LEU A 236 -14.69 -19.88 28.26
C LEU A 236 -13.83 -19.48 29.46
N LEU A 237 -14.46 -19.23 30.62
CA LEU A 237 -13.73 -18.92 31.86
C LEU A 237 -12.95 -20.13 32.37
N LYS A 238 -13.57 -21.32 32.28
CA LYS A 238 -12.91 -22.56 32.66
C LYS A 238 -11.71 -22.85 31.75
N GLN A 239 -11.87 -22.69 30.44
CA GLN A 239 -10.79 -22.87 29.48
C GLN A 239 -9.63 -21.88 29.73
N ALA A 240 -9.93 -20.59 29.93
CA ALA A 240 -8.90 -19.58 30.20
C ALA A 240 -8.11 -19.89 31.48
N GLN A 241 -8.77 -20.38 32.53
CA GLN A 241 -8.11 -20.81 33.77
C GLN A 241 -7.24 -22.05 33.56
N GLU A 242 -7.71 -23.03 32.80
CA GLU A 242 -6.96 -24.25 32.49
C GLU A 242 -5.72 -23.95 31.63
N GLU A 243 -5.83 -23.05 30.66
CA GLU A 243 -4.72 -22.59 29.82
C GLU A 243 -3.70 -21.77 30.63
N GLU A 244 -4.14 -20.84 31.50
CA GLU A 244 -3.22 -20.05 32.36
C GLU A 244 -2.49 -20.91 33.41
N ILE A 245 -3.11 -22.00 33.91
CA ILE A 245 -2.45 -22.94 34.84
C ILE A 245 -1.42 -23.83 34.12
N ALA A 246 -1.61 -24.08 32.83
CA ALA A 246 -0.76 -24.97 32.04
C ALA A 246 0.52 -24.30 31.50
N GLU A 247 0.56 -22.97 31.42
CA GLU A 247 1.75 -22.16 31.07
C GLU A 247 2.72 -21.97 32.25
#